data_AF-A0A0B6ABU5-F1
#
_entry.id   AF-A0A0B6ABU5-F1
#
_cell.length_a   1.000
_cell.length_b   1.000
_cell.length_c   1.000
_cell.angle_alpha   90.00
_cell.angle_beta   90.00
_cell.angle_gamma   90.00
#
_symmetry.space_group_name_H-M   'P 1'
#
loop_
_entity.id
_entity.type
_entity.pdbx_description
1 polymer ?
#
loop_
_entity_poly.entity_id
_entity_poly.type
_entity_poly.pdbx_seq_one_letter_code
_entity_poly.pdbx_strand_id
1 'polypeptide(L)' 'MDLTSYLQRLLPFFETESKGKPQNVVKKEVEDNWDFWRPVAEGMISLTEAYQMSPYQLQQANEALNKLIKQKNDANKVK' A
#
# COMPACT_ATOMS: atom_id res chain seq x y z
N MET A 1 7.36 29.77 7.00
CA MET A 1 7.78 28.57 6.26
C MET A 1 6.52 27.72 6.12
N ASP A 2 6.08 27.42 4.89
CA ASP A 2 4.85 26.66 4.68
C ASP A 2 5.08 25.14 4.83
N LEU A 3 4.03 24.39 5.13
CA LEU A 3 4.08 22.95 5.39
C LEU A 3 4.74 22.18 4.23
N THR A 4 4.48 22.58 2.99
CA THR A 4 5.05 22.02 1.77
C THR A 4 6.56 22.21 1.74
N SER A 5 7.02 23.43 2.03
CA SER A 5 8.44 23.77 2.12
C SER A 5 9.16 23.00 3.24
N TYR A 6 8.49 22.76 4.36
CA TYR A 6 9.02 21.99 5.49
C TYR A 6 9.15 20.50 5.16
N LEU A 7 8.13 19.92 4.54
CA LEU A 7 8.11 18.51 4.11
C LEU A 7 9.17 18.22 3.04
N GLN A 8 9.36 19.12 2.07
CA GLN A 8 10.40 18.98 1.03
C GLN A 8 11.82 18.98 1.61
N ARG A 9 12.06 19.68 2.73
CA ARG A 9 13.37 19.72 3.41
C ARG A 9 13.67 18.47 4.22
N LEU A 10 12.65 17.85 4.81
CA LEU A 10 12.77 16.62 5.61
C LEU A 10 12.79 15.35 4.75
N LEU A 11 12.15 15.40 3.58
CA LEU A 11 12.07 14.30 2.63
C LEU A 11 12.71 14.72 1.31
N PRO A 12 14.06 14.63 1.18
CA PRO A 12 14.77 14.98 -0.06
C PRO A 12 14.36 14.14 -1.29
N PHE A 13 13.47 13.15 -1.12
CA PHE A 13 12.96 12.23 -2.14
C PHE A 13 11.75 12.76 -2.93
N PHE A 14 11.42 14.06 -2.86
CA PHE A 14 10.47 14.62 -3.84
C PHE A 14 11.02 14.65 -5.28
N GLU A 15 12.32 14.35 -5.47
CA GLU A 15 12.77 13.66 -6.67
C GLU A 15 12.54 12.16 -6.47
N THR A 16 11.34 11.72 -6.84
CA THR A 16 10.92 10.33 -6.72
C THR A 16 11.76 9.44 -7.65
N GLU A 17 11.98 8.18 -7.30
CA GLU A 17 12.61 7.16 -8.19
C GLU A 17 11.91 7.03 -9.55
N SER A 18 10.72 7.62 -9.69
CA SER A 18 9.95 7.74 -10.92
C SER A 18 10.39 8.86 -11.87
N LYS A 19 11.36 9.70 -11.50
CA LYS A 19 11.89 10.76 -12.38
C LYS A 19 12.54 10.12 -13.62
N GLY A 20 11.89 10.30 -14.77
CA GLY A 20 12.32 9.73 -16.06
C GLY A 20 11.72 8.36 -16.39
N LYS A 21 10.91 7.77 -15.51
CA LYS A 21 10.15 6.53 -15.82
C LYS A 21 8.86 6.87 -16.58
N PRO A 22 8.46 6.05 -17.57
CA PRO A 22 7.17 6.17 -18.22
C PRO A 22 6.01 6.11 -17.21
N GLN A 23 4.98 6.94 -17.39
CA GLN A 23 3.88 7.08 -16.43
C GLN A 23 3.11 5.77 -16.17
N ASN A 24 3.02 4.89 -17.16
CA ASN A 24 2.44 3.55 -17.02
C ASN A 24 3.27 2.62 -16.13
N VAL A 25 4.61 2.73 -16.17
CA VAL A 25 5.51 1.97 -15.29
C VAL A 25 5.38 2.47 -13.86
N VAL A 26 5.38 3.78 -13.67
CA VAL A 26 5.19 4.40 -12.35
C VAL A 26 3.84 4.03 -11.76
N LYS A 27 2.77 4.10 -12.56
CA LYS A 27 1.42 3.72 -12.14
C LYS A 27 1.38 2.26 -11.70
N LYS A 28 1.98 1.36 -12.48
CA LYS A 28 2.05 -0.07 -12.15
C LYS A 28 2.88 -0.32 -10.89
N GLU A 29 4.04 0.32 -10.73
CA GLU A 29 4.85 0.22 -9.51
C GLU A 29 4.08 0.74 -8.27
N VAL A 30 3.31 1.82 -8.42
CA VAL A 30 2.46 2.35 -7.35
C VAL A 30 1.30 1.41 -7.05
N GLU A 31 0.67 0.81 -8.05
CA GLU A 31 -0.40 -0.20 -7.88
C GLU A 31 0.14 -1.48 -7.22
N ASP A 32 1.27 -2.01 -7.70
CA ASP A 32 1.95 -3.18 -7.16
C ASP A 32 2.38 -2.93 -5.70
N ASN A 33 2.84 -1.71 -5.39
CA ASN A 33 3.18 -1.30 -4.02
C ASN A 33 1.95 -1.01 -3.16
N TRP A 34 0.88 -0.51 -3.75
CA TRP A 34 -0.37 -0.24 -3.03
C TRP A 34 -0.97 -1.51 -2.48
N ASP A 35 -0.95 -2.59 -3.27
CA ASP A 35 -1.39 -3.90 -2.80
C ASP A 35 -0.64 -4.27 -1.52
N PHE A 36 0.70 -4.10 -1.44
CA PHE A 36 1.45 -4.39 -0.21
C PHE A 36 0.97 -3.62 1.04
N TRP A 37 0.47 -2.39 0.89
CA TRP A 37 0.02 -1.56 2.01
C TRP A 37 -1.47 -1.66 2.31
N ARG A 38 -2.25 -2.28 1.41
CA ARG A 38 -3.70 -2.44 1.58
C ARG A 38 -4.10 -3.13 2.89
N PRO A 39 -3.42 -4.18 3.38
CA PRO A 39 -3.74 -4.81 4.67
C PRO A 39 -3.53 -3.86 5.85
N VAL A 40 -2.59 -2.93 5.75
CA VAL A 40 -2.35 -1.91 6.77
C VAL A 40 -3.48 -0.87 6.75
N ALA A 41 -3.86 -0.39 5.56
CA ALA A 41 -4.92 0.60 5.40
C ALA A 41 -6.29 0.08 5.89
N GLU A 42 -6.56 -1.21 5.68
CA GLU A 42 -7.78 -1.89 6.15
C GLU A 42 -7.71 -2.31 7.63
N GLY A 43 -6.60 -2.02 8.32
CA GLY A 43 -6.41 -2.33 9.75
C GLY A 43 -6.26 -3.82 10.05
N MET A 44 -5.92 -4.65 9.07
CA MET A 44 -5.69 -6.08 9.26
C MET A 44 -4.35 -6.36 9.95
N ILE A 45 -3.33 -5.55 9.64
CA ILE A 45 -2.02 -5.56 10.29
C ILE A 45 -1.63 -4.11 10.60
N SER A 46 -0.82 -3.90 11.63
CA SER A 46 -0.27 -2.58 11.95
C SER A 46 0.87 -2.21 11.01
N LEU A 47 1.16 -0.90 10.93
CA LEU A 47 2.30 -0.39 10.17
C LEU A 47 3.63 -0.95 10.69
N THR A 48 3.76 -1.13 12.01
CA THR A 48 4.97 -1.69 12.62
C THR A 48 5.17 -3.17 12.25
N GLU A 49 4.10 -3.96 12.24
CA GLU A 49 4.15 -5.35 11.78
C GLU A 49 4.54 -5.43 10.30
N ALA A 50 3.96 -4.57 9.46
CA ALA A 50 4.26 -4.53 8.03
C ALA A 50 5.75 -4.22 7.75
N TYR A 51 6.37 -3.33 8.52
CA TYR A 51 7.81 -3.03 8.36
C TYR A 51 8.74 -4.19 8.77
N GLN A 52 8.26 -5.13 9.56
CA GLN A 52 9.02 -6.32 9.97
C GLN A 52 8.78 -7.52 9.06
N MET A 53 7.83 -7.42 8.14
CA MET A 53 7.44 -8.50 7.24
C MET A 53 8.22 -8.46 5.93
N SER A 54 8.64 -9.64 5.46
CA SER A 54 9.14 -9.79 4.10
C SER A 54 8.04 -9.54 3.06
N PRO A 55 8.39 -9.20 1.80
CA PRO A 55 7.40 -9.05 0.73
C PRO A 55 6.47 -10.26 0.58
N TYR A 56 7.00 -11.48 0.72
CA TYR A 56 6.20 -12.70 0.67
C TYR A 56 5.14 -12.76 1.78
N GLN A 57 5.48 -12.38 3.01
CA GLN A 57 4.54 -12.36 4.13
C GLN A 57 3.47 -11.26 3.96
N LEU A 58 3.84 -10.10 3.43
CA LEU A 58 2.88 -9.04 3.09
C LEU A 58 1.91 -9.49 1.99
N GLN A 59 2.38 -10.25 1.00
CA GLN A 59 1.53 -10.87 -0.01
C GLN A 59 0.54 -11.87 0.60
N GLN A 60 0.96 -12.69 1.56
CA GLN A 60 0.05 -13.58 2.29
C GLN A 60 -1.03 -12.81 3.08
N ALA A 61 -0.67 -11.71 3.72
CA ALA A 61 -1.63 -10.84 4.41
C ALA A 61 -2.68 -10.27 3.45
N ASN A 62 -2.25 -9.88 2.25
CA ASN A 62 -3.16 -9.46 1.18
C ASN A 62 -4.13 -10.54 0.72
N GLU A 63 -3.64 -11.77 0.50
CA GLU A 63 -4.51 -12.88 0.12
C GLU A 63 -5.54 -13.20 1.20
N ALA A 64 -5.14 -13.12 2.48
CA ALA A 64 -6.04 -13.30 3.61
C ALA A 64 -7.11 -12.20 3.67
N LEU A 65 -6.74 -10.93 3.44
CA LEU A 65 -7.68 -9.82 3.33
C LEU A 65 -8.68 -10.03 2.18
N ASN A 66 -8.21 -10.46 1.01
CA ASN A 66 -9.07 -10.76 -0.14
C ASN A 66 -10.11 -11.84 0.19
N LYS A 67 -9.71 -12.91 0.88
CA LYS A 67 -10.62 -13.97 1.34
C LYS A 67 -11.68 -13.43 2.30
N LEU A 68 -11.29 -12.57 3.24
CA LEU A 68 -12.18 -11.97 4.23
C LEU A 68 -13.22 -11.04 3.58
N ILE A 69 -12.79 -10.20 2.63
CA ILE A 69 -13.70 -9.34 1.84
C ILE A 69 -14.68 -10.20 1.04
N LYS A 70 -14.19 -11.26 0.38
CA LYS A 70 -15.05 -12.19 -0.36
C LYS A 70 -16.11 -12.83 0.53
N GLN A 71 -15.72 -13.33 1.70
CA GLN A 71 -16.66 -13.90 2.67
C GLN A 71 -17.71 -12.89 3.15
N LYS A 72 -17.32 -11.64 3.43
CA LYS A 72 -18.26 -10.57 3.80
C LYS A 72 -19.25 -10.26 2.66
N ASN A 73 -18.76 -10.20 1.43
CA ASN A 73 -19.60 -9.94 0.26
C ASN A 73 -20.58 -11.08 -0.02
N ASP A 74 -20.12 -12.32 0.11
CA ASP A 74 -20.97 -13.51 -0.05
C ASP A 74 -22.05 -13.57 1.05
N ALA A 75 -21.70 -13.25 2.30
CA ALA A 75 -22.65 -13.17 3.40
C ALA A 75 -23.72 -12.07 3.21
N ASN A 76 -23.35 -10.94 2.59
CA ASN A 76 -24.28 -9.85 2.29
C ASN A 76 -25.20 -10.13 1.10
N LYS A 77 -24.82 -11.03 0.18
CA LYS A 77 -25.68 -11.42 -0.97
C LYS A 77 -26.78 -12.42 -0.60
N VAL A 78 -26.66 -13.09 0.54
CA VAL A 78 -27.63 -14.08 1.04
C VAL A 78 -28.73 -13.41 1.89
N LYS A 79 -28.57 -12.12 2.23
CA LYS A 79 -29.61 -11.29 2.85
C LYS A 79 -30.43 -10.56 1.80
#